data_AF-A0A9D9DC29-F1
#
_entry.id   AF-A0A9D9DC29-F1
#
_cell.length_a   1.000
_cell.length_b   1.000
_cell.length_c   1.000
_cell.angle_alpha   90.00
_cell.angle_beta   90.00
_cell.angle_gamma   90.00
#
_symmetry.space_group_name_H-M   'P 1'
#
loop_
_entity.id
_entity.type
_entity.pdbx_description
1 polymer ?
#
loop_
_entity_poly.entity_id
_entity_poly.type
_entity_poly.pdbx_seq_one_letter_code
_entity_poly.pdbx_strand_id
1 'polypeptide(L)'
;MFKLYCLFLKADGQWSAKEEALLSELGRNLSSASWSDLSEHEMQKLTAEFRQRDLVNFNAVAALIDVSGLTTLDSKDKALCILNLVKLGWADGSYSENERAFVSIIAHKLEVEPEIVSEYEDTLQTIAQLSEHKAWLEQQYLPVKEAKERMDQLEADLKLLLEQSLKTAEIYGLSAEKKAQQGD
;
A
#
# COMPACT_ATOMS: atom_id res chain seq x y z
N MET A 1 -3.13 13.68 0.94
CA MET A 1 -2.37 12.40 0.87
C MET A 1 -1.47 12.25 -0.36
N PHE A 2 -1.88 12.65 -1.58
CA PHE A 2 -1.09 12.42 -2.82
C PHE A 2 0.38 12.83 -2.80
N LYS A 3 0.70 14.00 -2.23
CA LYS A 3 2.08 14.49 -2.12
C LYS A 3 2.98 13.53 -1.33
N LEU A 4 2.43 12.84 -0.32
CA LEU A 4 3.17 11.85 0.46
C LEU A 4 3.60 10.67 -0.40
N TYR A 5 2.70 10.16 -1.25
CA TYR A 5 3.00 9.04 -2.13
C TYR A 5 4.03 9.43 -3.22
N CYS A 6 3.95 10.66 -3.75
CA CYS A 6 4.97 11.17 -4.66
C CYS A 6 6.36 11.28 -4.00
N LEU A 7 6.41 11.63 -2.72
CA LEU A 7 7.66 11.68 -1.95
C LEU A 7 8.19 10.27 -1.64
N PHE A 8 7.29 9.31 -1.39
CA PHE A 8 7.64 7.91 -1.18
C PHE A 8 8.33 7.30 -2.40
N LEU A 9 7.80 7.53 -3.62
CA LEU A 9 8.40 7.08 -4.89
C LEU A 9 9.76 7.73 -5.23
N LYS A 10 10.28 8.56 -4.34
CA LYS A 10 11.61 9.17 -4.45
C LYS A 10 12.50 8.78 -3.28
N ALA A 11 12.01 7.98 -2.33
CA ALA A 11 12.76 7.58 -1.14
C ALA A 11 13.95 6.69 -1.50
N ASP A 12 13.81 5.82 -2.49
CA ASP A 12 14.85 4.94 -3.04
C ASP A 12 15.65 5.60 -4.19
N GLY A 13 15.20 6.77 -4.65
CA GLY A 13 15.80 7.53 -5.75
C GLY A 13 15.38 7.07 -7.15
N GLN A 14 14.51 6.06 -7.28
CA GLN A 14 14.03 5.55 -8.56
C GLN A 14 12.51 5.69 -8.66
N TRP A 15 12.06 6.31 -9.74
CA TRP A 15 10.62 6.39 -10.02
C TRP A 15 10.36 5.57 -11.30
N SER A 16 9.80 4.37 -11.14
CA SER A 16 9.51 3.45 -12.22
C SER A 16 8.14 3.70 -12.88
N ALA A 17 7.96 3.21 -14.11
CA ALA A 17 6.70 3.32 -14.83
C ALA A 17 5.55 2.51 -14.18
N LYS A 18 5.88 1.42 -13.46
CA LYS A 18 4.88 0.59 -12.77
C LYS A 18 4.30 1.30 -11.55
N GLU A 19 5.17 1.96 -10.77
CA GLU A 19 4.75 2.77 -9.63
C GLU A 19 3.93 3.98 -10.06
N GLU A 20 4.28 4.62 -11.18
CA GLU A 20 3.51 5.72 -11.76
C GLU A 20 2.09 5.28 -12.17
N ALA A 21 1.98 4.09 -12.77
CA ALA A 21 0.69 3.50 -13.13
C ALA A 21 -0.15 3.18 -11.89
N LEU A 22 0.45 2.56 -10.87
CA LEU A 22 -0.24 2.22 -9.63
C LEU A 22 -0.67 3.47 -8.85
N LEU A 23 0.18 4.50 -8.78
CA LEU A 23 -0.16 5.78 -8.16
C LEU A 23 -1.35 6.45 -8.86
N SER A 24 -1.38 6.39 -10.20
CA SER A 24 -2.48 6.93 -11.00
C SER A 24 -3.78 6.14 -10.78
N GLU A 25 -3.70 4.82 -10.64
CA GLU A 25 -4.84 3.95 -10.33
C GLU A 25 -5.37 4.21 -8.91
N LEU A 26 -4.49 4.31 -7.92
CA LEU A 26 -4.85 4.65 -6.53
C LEU A 26 -5.57 6.00 -6.45
N GLY A 27 -5.10 7.00 -7.19
CA GLY A 27 -5.75 8.31 -7.24
C GLY A 27 -7.15 8.30 -7.86
N ARG A 28 -7.43 7.36 -8.79
CA ARG A 28 -8.77 7.17 -9.37
C ARG A 28 -9.72 6.40 -8.45
N ASN A 29 -9.19 5.45 -7.68
CA ASN A 29 -9.99 4.55 -6.84
C ASN A 29 -10.28 5.14 -5.43
N LEU A 30 -9.44 6.05 -4.93
CA LEU A 30 -9.62 6.66 -3.62
C LEU A 30 -10.46 7.95 -3.70
N SER A 31 -11.78 7.81 -3.80
CA SER A 31 -12.76 8.91 -3.73
C SER A 31 -12.95 9.48 -2.30
N SER A 32 -12.08 9.17 -1.34
CA SER A 32 -12.12 9.79 -0.01
C SER A 32 -11.79 11.28 -0.13
N ALA A 33 -12.40 12.11 0.73
CA ALA A 33 -12.36 13.58 0.70
C ALA A 33 -10.95 14.23 0.65
N SER A 34 -9.86 13.47 0.87
CA SER A 34 -8.48 13.96 0.78
C SER A 34 -7.92 14.00 -0.66
N TRP A 35 -8.62 13.39 -1.63
CA TRP A 35 -8.22 13.31 -3.04
C TRP A 35 -9.21 13.98 -3.99
N SER A 36 -10.46 14.12 -3.57
CA SER A 36 -11.55 14.71 -4.38
C SER A 36 -11.28 16.15 -4.85
N ASP A 37 -10.36 16.84 -4.20
CA ASP A 37 -10.01 18.24 -4.51
C ASP A 37 -8.89 18.37 -5.54
N LEU A 38 -8.22 17.27 -5.92
CA LEU A 38 -7.13 17.30 -6.89
C LEU A 38 -7.64 16.81 -8.25
N SER A 39 -7.73 17.72 -9.21
CA SER A 39 -8.00 17.36 -10.60
C SER A 39 -6.89 16.47 -11.18
N GLU A 40 -7.21 15.64 -12.18
CA GLU A 40 -6.23 14.80 -12.89
C GLU A 40 -5.06 15.63 -13.44
N HIS A 41 -5.33 16.87 -13.84
CA HIS A 41 -4.32 17.84 -14.27
C HIS A 41 -3.39 18.29 -13.13
N GLU A 42 -3.92 18.54 -11.93
CA GLU A 42 -3.10 18.87 -10.76
C GLU A 42 -2.26 17.69 -10.29
N MET A 43 -2.80 16.48 -10.36
CA MET A 43 -2.03 15.26 -10.11
C MET A 43 -0.86 15.13 -11.08
N GLN A 44 -1.10 15.27 -12.40
CA GLN A 44 -0.05 15.22 -13.41
C GLN A 44 1.00 16.32 -13.22
N LYS A 45 0.56 17.54 -12.86
CA LYS A 45 1.46 18.66 -12.58
C LYS A 45 2.35 18.40 -11.38
N LEU A 46 1.79 17.89 -10.28
CA LEU A 46 2.54 17.55 -9.07
C LEU A 46 3.51 16.39 -9.34
N THR A 47 3.07 15.35 -10.04
CA THR A 47 3.93 14.25 -10.50
C THR A 47 5.12 14.77 -11.30
N ALA A 48 4.88 15.66 -12.27
CA ALA A 48 5.94 16.26 -13.09
C ALA A 48 6.90 17.14 -12.25
N GLU A 49 6.37 17.90 -11.29
CA GLU A 49 7.17 18.75 -10.40
C GLU A 49 8.10 17.89 -9.51
N PHE A 50 7.57 16.85 -8.87
CA PHE A 50 8.36 15.96 -8.02
C PHE A 50 9.33 15.08 -8.83
N ARG A 51 9.02 14.76 -10.08
CA ARG A 51 9.93 14.03 -10.98
C ARG A 51 11.22 14.80 -11.24
N GLN A 52 11.14 16.12 -11.38
CA GLN A 52 12.27 17.00 -11.70
C GLN A 52 13.09 17.44 -10.48
N ARG A 53 12.57 17.27 -9.26
CA ARG A 53 13.32 17.63 -8.05
C ARG A 53 14.29 16.51 -7.67
N ASP A 54 15.58 16.84 -7.60
CA ASP A 54 16.60 16.00 -6.99
C ASP A 54 16.47 16.06 -5.46
N LEU A 55 15.71 15.11 -4.91
CA LEU A 55 15.55 14.93 -3.47
C LEU A 55 16.59 13.92 -2.97
N VAL A 56 17.85 14.37 -2.88
CA VAL A 56 19.01 13.49 -2.59
C VAL A 56 19.09 13.09 -1.11
N ASN A 57 18.24 13.60 -0.22
CA ASN A 57 18.35 13.38 1.22
C ASN A 57 17.02 13.00 1.88
N PHE A 58 16.88 11.69 2.12
CA PHE A 58 15.78 11.05 2.83
C PHE A 58 15.40 11.74 4.16
N ASN A 59 16.39 12.14 4.97
CA ASN A 59 16.16 12.79 6.27
C ASN A 59 15.62 14.22 6.12
N ALA A 60 16.01 14.93 5.06
CA ALA A 60 15.49 16.25 4.76
C ALA A 60 14.04 16.18 4.23
N VAL A 61 13.74 15.16 3.43
CA VAL A 61 12.38 14.89 2.92
C VAL A 61 11.44 14.51 4.07
N ALA A 62 11.85 13.61 4.95
CA ALA A 62 11.06 13.21 6.13
C ALA A 62 10.73 14.38 7.08
N ALA A 63 11.61 15.40 7.14
CA ALA A 63 11.40 16.64 7.88
C ALA A 63 10.48 17.65 7.15
N LEU A 64 10.43 17.60 5.82
CA LEU A 64 9.55 18.42 4.98
C LEU A 64 8.11 17.88 4.89
N ILE A 65 7.89 16.62 5.27
CA ILE A 65 6.55 16.04 5.32
C ILE A 65 5.82 16.60 6.53
N ASP A 66 5.01 17.63 6.26
CA ASP A 66 3.98 18.08 7.18
C ASP A 66 2.88 17.00 7.28
N VAL A 67 3.00 16.16 8.32
CA VAL A 67 2.02 15.11 8.65
C VAL A 67 0.85 15.63 9.49
N SER A 68 0.81 16.92 9.84
CA SER A 68 -0.22 17.46 10.75
C SER A 68 -1.65 17.34 10.20
N GLY A 69 -1.81 17.33 8.87
CA GLY A 69 -3.10 17.03 8.22
C GLY A 69 -3.41 15.53 8.06
N LEU A 70 -2.45 14.64 8.37
CA LEU A 70 -2.63 13.18 8.31
C LEU A 70 -2.92 12.58 9.69
N THR A 71 -2.46 13.21 10.77
CA THR A 71 -2.74 12.77 12.14
C THR A 71 -4.23 12.90 12.51
N THR A 72 -4.96 13.78 11.82
CA THR A 72 -6.41 13.99 11.97
C THR A 72 -7.27 12.99 11.21
N LEU A 73 -6.66 12.10 10.41
CA LEU A 73 -7.38 11.04 9.70
C LEU A 73 -7.91 9.99 10.69
N ASP A 74 -8.99 9.30 10.30
CA ASP A 74 -9.48 8.18 11.07
C ASP A 74 -8.48 6.99 11.01
N SER A 75 -8.63 6.03 11.92
CA SER A 75 -7.72 4.88 12.01
C SER A 75 -7.71 4.03 10.73
N LYS A 76 -8.83 4.03 9.98
CA LYS A 76 -8.98 3.24 8.75
C LYS A 76 -8.21 3.88 7.60
N ASP A 77 -8.30 5.20 7.45
CA ASP A 77 -7.60 5.98 6.44
C ASP A 77 -6.09 6.01 6.72
N LYS A 78 -5.68 6.03 8.00
CA LYS A 78 -4.28 5.86 8.40
C LYS A 78 -3.73 4.49 7.97
N ALA A 79 -4.44 3.40 8.30
CA ALA A 79 -4.06 2.05 7.90
C ALA A 79 -4.03 1.88 6.37
N LEU A 80 -5.02 2.44 5.68
CA LEU A 80 -5.09 2.45 4.21
C LEU A 80 -3.94 3.24 3.59
N CYS A 81 -3.52 4.35 4.22
CA CYS A 81 -2.37 5.13 3.79
C CYS A 81 -1.08 4.31 3.84
N ILE A 82 -0.83 3.60 4.94
CA ILE A 82 0.31 2.70 5.09
C ILE A 82 0.24 1.57 4.07
N LEU A 83 -0.91 0.89 3.95
CA LEU A 83 -1.08 -0.19 2.98
C LEU A 83 -0.77 0.26 1.55
N ASN A 84 -1.20 1.46 1.17
CA ASN A 84 -0.92 2.01 -0.17
C ASN A 84 0.57 2.31 -0.38
N LEU A 85 1.28 2.78 0.65
CA LEU A 85 2.73 2.97 0.58
C LEU A 85 3.46 1.64 0.38
N VAL A 86 3.10 0.61 1.15
CA VAL A 86 3.72 -0.72 1.00
C VAL A 86 3.39 -1.33 -0.38
N LYS A 87 2.16 -1.12 -0.89
CA LYS A 87 1.79 -1.53 -2.25
C LYS A 87 2.63 -0.85 -3.32
N LEU A 88 2.91 0.44 -3.16
CA LEU A 88 3.75 1.20 -4.08
C LEU A 88 5.17 0.64 -4.10
N GLY A 89 5.76 0.35 -2.93
CA GLY A 89 7.11 -0.20 -2.85
C GLY A 89 7.26 -1.62 -3.40
N TRP A 90 6.17 -2.37 -3.56
CA TRP A 90 6.19 -3.68 -4.23
C TRP A 90 5.79 -3.61 -5.72
N ALA A 91 5.43 -2.43 -6.23
CA ALA A 91 4.88 -2.30 -7.59
C ALA A 91 5.91 -2.59 -8.68
N ASP A 92 7.17 -2.25 -8.43
CA ASP A 92 8.28 -2.51 -9.34
C ASP A 92 8.80 -3.96 -9.24
N GLY A 93 8.55 -4.61 -8.10
CA GLY A 93 8.93 -5.98 -7.74
C GLY A 93 9.94 -6.06 -6.58
N SER A 94 10.42 -4.94 -6.05
CA SER A 94 11.41 -4.91 -4.97
C SER A 94 11.17 -3.79 -3.98
N TYR A 95 10.83 -4.15 -2.75
CA TYR A 95 10.63 -3.19 -1.67
C TYR A 95 11.93 -2.92 -0.90
N SER A 96 12.54 -1.76 -1.19
CA SER A 96 13.88 -1.37 -0.73
C SER A 96 13.95 -1.00 0.76
N GLU A 97 15.17 -1.01 1.32
CA GLU A 97 15.40 -0.59 2.72
C GLU A 97 15.01 0.88 2.97
N ASN A 98 15.23 1.76 1.98
CA ASN A 98 14.88 3.18 2.10
C ASN A 98 13.36 3.40 2.12
N GLU A 99 12.61 2.65 1.31
CA GLU A 99 11.16 2.69 1.32
C GLU A 99 10.57 2.11 2.61
N ARG A 100 11.13 0.99 3.10
CA ARG A 100 10.77 0.42 4.41
C ARG A 100 11.00 1.41 5.54
N ALA A 101 12.15 2.10 5.55
CA ALA A 101 12.44 3.15 6.51
C ALA A 101 11.43 4.31 6.38
N PHE A 102 11.01 4.66 5.16
CA PHE A 102 10.00 5.70 4.93
C PHE A 102 8.67 5.31 5.54
N VAL A 103 8.18 4.11 5.23
CA VAL A 103 6.90 3.60 5.75
C VAL A 103 6.94 3.52 7.26
N SER A 104 8.05 3.05 7.85
CA SER A 104 8.22 2.99 9.31
C SER A 104 8.12 4.37 9.97
N ILE A 105 8.77 5.40 9.41
CA ILE A 105 8.69 6.78 9.91
C ILE A 105 7.26 7.32 9.81
N ILE A 106 6.57 7.07 8.70
CA ILE A 106 5.20 7.52 8.50
C ILE A 106 4.24 6.77 9.43
N ALA A 107 4.37 5.45 9.57
CA ALA A 107 3.57 4.65 10.49
C ALA A 107 3.72 5.13 11.94
N HIS A 108 4.95 5.39 12.38
CA HIS A 108 5.21 5.97 13.69
C HIS A 108 4.56 7.36 13.86
N LYS A 109 4.62 8.21 12.82
CA LYS A 109 3.97 9.54 12.85
C LYS A 109 2.44 9.48 12.81
N LEU A 110 1.86 8.42 12.22
CA LEU A 110 0.41 8.21 12.17
C LEU A 110 -0.13 7.42 13.37
N GLU A 111 0.76 6.97 14.26
CA GLU A 111 0.44 6.11 15.41
C GLU A 111 -0.18 4.77 14.97
N VAL A 112 0.28 4.24 13.83
CA VAL A 112 -0.08 2.89 13.37
C VAL A 112 0.86 1.89 14.03
N GLU A 113 0.30 0.84 14.61
CA GLU A 113 1.08 -0.22 15.26
C GLU A 113 2.04 -0.89 14.26
N PRO A 114 3.34 -1.07 14.61
CA PRO A 114 4.32 -1.72 13.74
C PRO A 114 3.90 -3.11 13.28
N GLU A 115 3.12 -3.83 14.10
CA GLU A 115 2.57 -5.14 13.81
C GLU A 115 1.68 -5.11 12.57
N ILE A 116 0.84 -4.08 12.42
CA ILE A 116 -0.03 -3.88 11.25
C ILE A 116 0.81 -3.63 9.99
N VAL A 117 1.90 -2.86 10.13
CA VAL A 117 2.83 -2.62 9.01
C VAL A 117 3.47 -3.93 8.59
N SER A 118 3.98 -4.73 9.53
CA SER A 118 4.58 -6.03 9.26
C SER A 118 3.60 -6.97 8.56
N GLU A 119 2.35 -7.05 9.02
CA GLU A 119 1.32 -7.87 8.38
C GLU A 119 1.07 -7.45 6.92
N TYR A 120 1.08 -6.15 6.62
CA TYR A 120 0.95 -5.66 5.25
C TYR A 120 2.17 -6.00 4.39
N GLU A 121 3.38 -5.88 4.94
CA GLU A 121 4.61 -6.27 4.25
C GLU A 121 4.61 -7.77 3.92
N ASP A 122 4.30 -8.63 4.89
CA ASP A 122 4.24 -10.08 4.73
C ASP A 122 3.16 -10.49 3.72
N THR A 123 1.99 -9.86 3.78
CA THR A 123 0.88 -10.12 2.86
C THR A 123 1.27 -9.77 1.43
N LEU A 124 1.85 -8.59 1.20
CA LEU A 124 2.23 -8.13 -0.14
C LEU A 124 3.42 -8.90 -0.69
N GLN A 125 4.38 -9.28 0.15
CA GLN A 125 5.45 -10.18 -0.23
C GLN A 125 4.89 -11.54 -0.70
N THR A 126 3.93 -12.10 0.04
CA THR A 126 3.28 -13.36 -0.32
C THR A 126 2.55 -13.24 -1.66
N ILE A 127 1.81 -12.13 -1.87
CA ILE A 127 1.12 -11.86 -3.16
C ILE A 127 2.13 -11.76 -4.30
N ALA A 128 3.27 -11.09 -4.10
CA ALA A 128 4.30 -10.96 -5.11
C ALA A 128 4.90 -12.33 -5.49
N GLN A 129 5.23 -13.16 -4.50
CA GLN A 129 5.75 -14.52 -4.70
C GLN A 129 4.75 -15.42 -5.42
N LEU A 130 3.46 -15.36 -5.06
CA LEU A 130 2.41 -16.11 -5.73
C LEU A 130 2.22 -15.66 -7.18
N SER A 131 2.35 -14.35 -7.44
CA SER A 131 2.24 -13.78 -8.78
C SER A 131 3.41 -14.20 -9.67
N GLU A 132 4.62 -14.25 -9.12
CA GLU A 132 5.81 -14.79 -9.80
C GLU A 132 5.65 -16.29 -10.09
N HIS A 133 5.18 -17.07 -9.12
CA HIS A 133 4.91 -18.49 -9.31
C HIS A 133 3.81 -18.74 -10.36
N LYS A 134 2.77 -17.91 -10.38
CA LYS A 134 1.73 -17.94 -11.43
C LYS A 134 2.33 -17.65 -12.81
N ALA A 135 3.12 -16.59 -12.95
CA ALA A 135 3.76 -16.25 -14.22
C ALA A 135 4.70 -17.36 -14.70
N TRP A 136 5.43 -18.00 -13.77
CA TRP A 136 6.24 -19.18 -14.08
C TRP A 136 5.39 -20.36 -14.56
N LEU A 137 4.27 -20.67 -13.90
CA LEU A 137 3.35 -21.73 -14.33
C LEU A 137 2.75 -21.46 -15.71
N GLU A 138 2.35 -20.22 -15.99
CA GLU A 138 1.83 -19.79 -17.30
C GLU A 138 2.88 -19.95 -18.41
N GLN A 139 4.17 -19.73 -18.11
CA GLN A 139 5.27 -19.94 -19.06
C GLN A 139 5.61 -21.42 -19.27
N GLN A 140 5.37 -22.29 -18.28
CA GLN A 140 5.70 -23.72 -18.36
C GLN A 140 4.55 -24.59 -18.93
N TYR A 141 3.29 -24.14 -18.87
CA TYR A 141 2.13 -24.96 -19.23
C TYR A 141 1.31 -24.41 -20.41
N LEU A 142 1.49 -25.02 -21.59
CA LEU A 142 0.40 -25.23 -22.55
C LEU A 142 0.07 -26.73 -22.50
N PRO A 143 -1.04 -27.13 -21.84
CA PRO A 143 -2.35 -27.18 -22.48
C PRO A 143 -3.50 -26.60 -21.62
N VAL A 144 -4.33 -25.77 -22.27
CA VAL A 144 -5.32 -24.79 -21.74
C VAL A 144 -6.45 -25.33 -20.83
N LYS A 145 -6.54 -26.64 -20.55
CA LYS A 145 -7.71 -27.21 -19.85
C LYS A 145 -7.51 -27.47 -18.35
N GLU A 146 -6.37 -28.01 -17.94
CA GLU A 146 -6.06 -28.28 -16.51
C GLU A 146 -5.58 -27.02 -15.76
N ALA A 147 -4.97 -26.06 -16.47
CA ALA A 147 -4.55 -24.78 -15.89
C ALA A 147 -5.75 -23.94 -15.44
N LYS A 148 -6.87 -24.00 -16.15
CA LYS A 148 -8.08 -23.25 -15.81
C LYS A 148 -8.71 -23.73 -14.51
N GLU A 149 -8.79 -25.04 -14.30
CA GLU A 149 -9.32 -25.60 -13.05
C GLU A 149 -8.43 -25.25 -11.85
N ARG A 150 -7.09 -25.26 -12.02
CA ARG A 150 -6.17 -24.79 -10.98
C ARG A 150 -6.24 -23.27 -10.75
N MET A 151 -6.48 -22.47 -11.79
CA MET A 151 -6.68 -21.02 -11.66
C MET A 151 -7.97 -20.70 -10.91
N ASP A 152 -9.07 -21.37 -11.24
CA ASP A 152 -10.35 -21.21 -10.54
C ASP A 152 -10.22 -21.61 -9.06
N GLN A 153 -9.42 -22.64 -8.76
CA GLN A 153 -9.12 -23.05 -7.38
C GLN A 153 -8.29 -22.00 -6.63
N LEU A 154 -7.28 -21.41 -7.28
CA LEU A 154 -6.45 -20.34 -6.71
C LEU A 154 -7.25 -19.05 -6.45
N GLU A 155 -8.17 -18.68 -7.35
CA GLU A 155 -9.06 -17.54 -7.12
C GLU A 155 -10.03 -17.80 -5.95
N ALA A 156 -10.52 -19.03 -5.81
CA ALA A 156 -11.34 -19.42 -4.67
C ALA A 156 -10.55 -19.32 -3.35
N ASP A 157 -9.29 -19.77 -3.34
CA ASP A 157 -8.43 -19.69 -2.17
C ASP A 157 -8.06 -18.23 -1.82
N LEU A 158 -7.81 -17.38 -2.82
CA LEU A 158 -7.59 -15.94 -2.64
C LEU A 158 -8.80 -15.26 -1.99
N LYS A 159 -9.99 -15.60 -2.46
CA LYS A 159 -11.24 -15.04 -1.93
C LYS A 159 -11.48 -15.53 -0.50
N LEU A 160 -11.19 -16.78 -0.21
CA LEU A 160 -11.29 -17.35 1.14
C LEU A 160 -10.33 -16.65 2.11
N LEU A 161 -9.08 -16.41 1.70
CA LEU A 161 -8.08 -15.69 2.51
C LEU A 161 -8.49 -14.24 2.78
N LEU A 162 -9.05 -13.54 1.78
CA LEU A 162 -9.58 -12.19 1.94
C LEU A 162 -10.80 -12.15 2.88
N GLU A 163 -11.70 -13.12 2.78
CA GLU A 163 -12.83 -13.23 3.71
C GLU A 163 -12.38 -13.57 5.13
N GLN A 164 -11.32 -14.37 5.29
CA GLN A 164 -10.73 -14.70 6.58
C GLN A 164 -10.01 -13.50 7.21
N SER A 165 -9.28 -12.71 6.43
CA SER A 165 -8.61 -11.51 6.93
C SER A 165 -9.63 -10.44 7.35
N LEU A 166 -10.73 -10.29 6.59
CA LEU A 166 -11.85 -9.42 6.96
C LEU A 166 -12.56 -9.88 8.24
N LYS A 167 -12.86 -11.17 8.39
CA LYS A 167 -13.46 -11.71 9.63
C LYS A 167 -12.54 -11.55 10.84
N THR A 168 -11.24 -11.72 10.63
CA THR A 168 -10.25 -11.51 11.68
C THR A 168 -10.26 -10.04 12.13
N ALA A 169 -10.31 -9.09 11.18
CA ALA A 169 -10.44 -7.67 11.48
C ALA A 169 -11.75 -7.32 12.23
N GLU A 170 -12.88 -7.96 11.88
CA GLU A 170 -14.15 -7.79 12.60
C GLU A 170 -14.10 -8.36 14.03
N ILE A 171 -13.49 -9.53 14.23
CA ILE A 171 -13.35 -10.16 15.56
C ILE A 171 -12.47 -9.30 16.47
N TYR A 172 -11.37 -8.75 15.95
CA TYR A 172 -10.52 -7.83 16.71
C TYR A 172 -11.22 -6.49 16.99
N GLY A 173 -12.00 -5.96 16.06
CA GLY A 173 -12.85 -4.78 16.28
C GLY A 173 -13.90 -5.00 17.38
N LEU A 174 -14.58 -6.15 17.39
CA LEU A 174 -15.56 -6.53 18.42
C LEU A 174 -14.92 -6.87 19.78
N SER A 175 -13.68 -7.36 19.78
CA SER A 175 -12.91 -7.62 21.01
C SER A 175 -12.47 -6.32 21.69
N ALA A 176 -12.11 -5.31 20.90
CA ALA A 176 -11.80 -3.97 21.40
C ALA A 176 -13.03 -3.28 22.03
N GLU A 177 -14.21 -3.41 21.42
CA GLU A 177 -15.47 -2.86 21.95
C GLU A 177 -15.93 -3.59 23.24
N LYS A 178 -15.75 -4.91 23.34
CA LYS A 178 -16.09 -5.66 24.57
C LYS A 178 -15.17 -5.36 25.74
N LYS A 179 -13.87 -5.10 25.50
CA LYS A 179 -12.95 -4.68 26.56
C LYS A 179 -13.25 -3.27 27.08
N ALA A 180 -13.83 -2.39 26.26
CA ALA A 180 -14.27 -1.07 26.68
C ALA A 180 -15.57 -1.07 27.51
N GLN A 181 -16.39 -2.13 27.43
CA GLN A 181 -17.64 -2.25 28.21
C GLN A 181 -17.53 -3.10 29.49
N GLN A 182 -16.42 -3.80 29.72
CA GLN A 182 -16.18 -4.62 30.93
C GLN A 182 -15.18 -4.00 31.92
N GLY A 183 -14.73 -2.78 31.66
CA GLY A 183 -13.89 -1.99 32.57
C GLY A 183 -14.66 -0.81 33.17
N ASP A 184 -15.69 -1.10 33.97
CA ASP A 184 -16.34 -0.18 34.92
C ASP A 184 -16.84 -0.99 36.13
#